data_AF-A0A0K2Y643-F1
#
_entry.id   AF-A0A0K2Y643-F1
#
_cell.length_a   1.000
_cell.length_b   1.000
_cell.length_c   1.000
_cell.angle_alpha   90.00
_cell.angle_beta   90.00
_cell.angle_gamma   90.00
#
_symmetry.space_group_name_H-M   'P 1'
#
loop_
_entity.id
_entity.type
_entity.pdbx_description
1 polymer ?
#
loop_
_entity_poly.entity_id
_entity_poly.type
_entity_poly.pdbx_seq_one_letter_code
_entity_poly.pdbx_strand_id
1 'polypeptide(L)'
;MNLKDTSAMQELERLAEHFKNKYGFQCYQIAIHRDEGHIDEFGNTHINHHAHMEFVTLDEKTGKSLFRKALITNTVLGQMQKEVADILNMQRGVKKRISGAKRIEPRAYAQLMEQEKAKRIELENNNATLQNSNNSLTKEVSTYREQIQDLQASVKNTQAELNTLKKEKTELEQANTTLQQDNTTLAQEKQTITQENQELKNNNTELETTLIDLVTIFAPQNKQNKKLTLKEAKPLLENVRKQMIAINQGLGDLKLFTQEDYKSLRALKDEDRDRCH
;
A
#
# COMPACT_ATOMS: atom_id res chain seq x y z
N MET A 1 -62.32 -35.28 -6.88
CA MET A 1 -62.52 -33.83 -6.66
C MET A 1 -61.86 -33.45 -5.35
N ASN A 2 -61.30 -32.25 -5.21
CA ASN A 2 -60.74 -31.81 -3.93
C ASN A 2 -61.86 -31.37 -2.99
N LEU A 3 -61.65 -31.56 -1.69
CA LEU A 3 -62.59 -31.26 -0.63
C LEU A 3 -61.94 -30.39 0.44
N LYS A 4 -62.78 -29.81 1.30
CA LYS A 4 -62.33 -29.28 2.60
C LYS A 4 -62.14 -30.45 3.55
N ASP A 5 -61.31 -30.27 4.56
CA ASP A 5 -61.18 -31.18 5.71
C ASP A 5 -62.52 -31.51 6.38
N THR A 6 -63.40 -30.51 6.44
CA THR A 6 -64.74 -30.53 7.03
C THR A 6 -65.83 -31.04 6.08
N SER A 7 -65.53 -31.31 4.81
CA SER A 7 -66.55 -31.74 3.85
C SER A 7 -67.15 -33.10 4.24
N ALA A 8 -68.47 -33.21 4.11
CA ALA A 8 -69.24 -34.36 4.56
C ALA A 8 -69.89 -35.12 3.38
N MET A 9 -70.24 -36.39 3.60
CA MET A 9 -70.88 -37.23 2.58
C MET A 9 -72.19 -36.62 2.06
N GLN A 10 -72.97 -36.00 2.94
CA GLN A 10 -74.25 -35.37 2.58
C GLN A 10 -74.08 -34.23 1.55
N GLU A 11 -72.94 -33.51 1.55
CA GLU A 11 -72.66 -32.50 0.53
C GLU A 11 -72.43 -33.14 -0.85
N LEU A 12 -71.77 -34.30 -0.88
CA LEU A 12 -71.51 -35.08 -2.09
C LEU A 12 -72.77 -35.77 -2.63
N GLU A 13 -73.65 -36.24 -1.74
CA GLU A 13 -74.96 -36.78 -2.10
C GLU A 13 -75.85 -35.71 -2.73
N ARG A 14 -75.90 -34.50 -2.16
CA ARG A 14 -76.59 -33.35 -2.78
C ARG A 14 -76.02 -33.00 -4.14
N LEU A 15 -74.69 -33.07 -4.30
CA LEU A 15 -74.04 -32.86 -5.59
C LEU A 15 -74.42 -33.94 -6.60
N ALA A 16 -74.46 -35.21 -6.19
CA ALA A 16 -74.89 -36.34 -7.02
C ALA A 16 -76.33 -36.16 -7.48
N GLU A 17 -77.23 -35.78 -6.58
CA GLU A 17 -78.64 -35.51 -6.88
C GLU A 17 -78.80 -34.35 -7.86
N HIS A 18 -78.09 -33.24 -7.65
CA HIS A 18 -78.07 -32.11 -8.59
C HIS A 18 -77.61 -32.54 -9.98
N PHE A 19 -76.58 -33.38 -10.07
CA PHE A 19 -76.05 -33.88 -11.35
C PHE A 19 -77.01 -34.82 -12.06
N LYS A 20 -77.70 -35.68 -11.30
CA LYS A 20 -78.77 -36.53 -11.83
C LYS A 20 -79.91 -35.69 -12.39
N ASN A 21 -80.42 -34.74 -11.60
CA ASN A 21 -81.59 -33.93 -11.98
C ASN A 21 -81.31 -33.01 -13.16
N LYS A 22 -80.12 -32.39 -13.22
CA LYS A 22 -79.80 -31.39 -14.23
C LYS A 22 -79.19 -31.98 -15.51
N TYR A 23 -78.33 -32.99 -15.38
CA TYR A 23 -77.54 -33.52 -16.49
C TYR A 23 -77.89 -34.98 -16.82
N GLY A 24 -78.73 -35.63 -16.02
CA GLY A 24 -79.05 -37.06 -16.16
C GLY A 24 -77.91 -37.98 -15.75
N PHE A 25 -76.89 -37.48 -15.04
CA PHE A 25 -75.74 -38.29 -14.64
C PHE A 25 -76.04 -39.02 -13.34
N GLN A 26 -76.21 -40.34 -13.39
CA GLN A 26 -76.47 -41.16 -12.22
C GLN A 26 -75.16 -41.50 -11.51
N CYS A 27 -74.95 -40.97 -10.30
CA CYS A 27 -73.83 -41.39 -9.46
C CYS A 27 -74.12 -42.79 -8.88
N TYR A 28 -73.12 -43.69 -8.90
CA TYR A 28 -73.26 -45.03 -8.32
C TYR A 28 -72.23 -45.33 -7.23
N GLN A 29 -71.15 -44.54 -7.12
CA GLN A 29 -70.16 -44.68 -6.07
C GLN A 29 -69.59 -43.32 -5.66
N ILE A 30 -69.45 -43.12 -4.36
CA ILE A 30 -68.75 -42.00 -3.75
C ILE A 30 -67.74 -42.57 -2.74
N ALA A 31 -66.45 -42.28 -2.92
CA ALA A 31 -65.39 -42.65 -2.00
C ALA A 31 -64.63 -41.40 -1.56
N ILE A 32 -64.49 -41.18 -0.25
CA ILE A 32 -63.76 -40.04 0.33
C ILE A 32 -62.42 -40.54 0.86
N HIS A 33 -61.33 -39.96 0.37
CA HIS A 33 -59.97 -40.25 0.83
C HIS A 33 -59.50 -39.09 1.72
N ARG A 34 -59.04 -39.43 2.93
CA ARG A 34 -58.50 -38.48 3.92
C ARG A 34 -57.13 -38.90 4.48
N ASP A 35 -56.54 -39.90 3.84
CA ASP A 35 -55.34 -40.62 4.19
C ASP A 35 -54.22 -40.45 3.17
N GLU A 36 -54.52 -39.81 2.02
CA GLU A 36 -53.54 -39.49 0.99
C GLU A 36 -52.91 -38.10 1.22
N GLY A 37 -51.64 -37.93 0.84
CA GLY A 37 -50.92 -36.68 1.04
C GLY A 37 -49.42 -36.80 0.76
N HIS A 38 -48.65 -35.79 1.18
CA HIS A 38 -47.19 -35.82 1.14
C HIS A 38 -46.60 -35.13 2.38
N ILE A 39 -45.36 -35.48 2.71
CA ILE A 39 -44.59 -34.81 3.77
C ILE A 39 -43.67 -33.80 3.08
N ASP A 40 -43.66 -32.56 3.56
CA ASP A 40 -42.79 -31.51 3.03
C ASP A 40 -41.33 -31.65 3.53
N GLU A 41 -40.48 -30.74 3.07
CA GLU A 41 -39.06 -30.70 3.43
C GLU A 41 -38.81 -30.41 4.92
N PHE A 42 -39.81 -29.88 5.64
CA PHE A 42 -39.75 -29.54 7.06
C PHE A 42 -40.35 -30.64 7.95
N GLY A 43 -40.83 -31.74 7.35
CA GLY A 43 -41.46 -32.84 8.08
C GLY A 43 -42.94 -32.61 8.38
N ASN A 44 -43.58 -31.57 7.82
CA ASN A 44 -45.01 -31.37 8.00
C ASN A 44 -45.80 -32.22 7.00
N THR A 45 -46.85 -32.88 7.49
CA THR A 45 -47.75 -33.68 6.66
C THR A 45 -48.82 -32.80 6.03
N HIS A 46 -48.90 -32.82 4.70
CA HIS A 46 -49.94 -32.18 3.90
C HIS A 46 -50.93 -33.22 3.38
N ILE A 47 -52.08 -33.31 4.02
CA ILE A 47 -53.15 -34.25 3.65
C ILE A 47 -53.99 -33.67 2.51
N ASN A 48 -54.20 -34.44 1.45
CA ASN A 48 -55.05 -34.09 0.32
C ASN A 48 -56.45 -34.72 0.48
N HIS A 49 -57.36 -34.02 1.13
CA HIS A 49 -58.76 -34.44 1.23
C HIS A 49 -59.43 -34.36 -0.14
N HIS A 50 -59.86 -35.51 -0.67
CA HIS A 50 -60.52 -35.57 -1.97
C HIS A 50 -61.53 -36.72 -2.02
N ALA A 51 -62.46 -36.65 -2.98
CA ALA A 51 -63.43 -37.70 -3.22
C ALA A 51 -63.45 -38.16 -4.68
N HIS A 52 -63.57 -39.46 -4.87
CA HIS A 52 -63.90 -40.09 -6.14
C HIS A 52 -65.41 -40.25 -6.24
N MET A 53 -66.00 -39.73 -7.31
CA MET A 53 -67.40 -39.95 -7.64
C MET A 53 -67.49 -40.56 -9.03
N GLU A 54 -68.18 -41.68 -9.13
CA GLU A 54 -68.36 -42.39 -10.38
C GLU A 54 -69.79 -42.22 -10.89
N PHE A 55 -69.92 -41.88 -12.17
CA PHE A 55 -71.19 -41.54 -12.79
C PHE A 55 -71.44 -42.39 -14.04
N VAL A 56 -72.65 -42.95 -14.13
CA VAL A 56 -73.21 -43.43 -15.39
C VAL A 56 -73.80 -42.24 -16.12
N THR A 57 -73.33 -42.02 -17.35
CA THR A 57 -73.76 -40.89 -18.19
C THR A 57 -74.64 -41.33 -19.36
N LEU A 58 -75.26 -42.51 -19.27
CA LEU A 58 -76.18 -43.01 -20.27
C LEU A 58 -77.60 -42.58 -19.91
N ASP A 59 -78.35 -42.14 -20.91
CA ASP A 59 -79.78 -41.89 -20.76
C ASP A 59 -80.52 -43.18 -20.42
N GLU A 60 -81.32 -43.17 -19.36
CA GLU A 60 -81.96 -44.37 -18.80
C GLU A 60 -82.92 -45.04 -19.79
N LYS A 61 -83.55 -44.28 -20.68
CA LYS A 61 -84.56 -44.80 -21.63
C LYS A 61 -83.94 -45.22 -22.95
N THR A 62 -82.99 -44.45 -23.46
CA THR A 62 -82.45 -44.61 -24.82
C THR A 62 -81.06 -45.23 -24.85
N GLY A 63 -80.37 -45.33 -23.70
CA GLY A 63 -79.00 -45.82 -23.60
C GLY A 63 -77.95 -44.92 -24.26
N LYS A 64 -78.34 -43.74 -24.77
CA LYS A 64 -77.42 -42.83 -25.45
C LYS A 64 -76.59 -42.04 -24.43
N SER A 65 -75.29 -41.88 -24.69
CA SER A 65 -74.43 -41.06 -23.83
C SER A 65 -74.88 -39.60 -23.78
N LEU A 66 -75.17 -39.12 -22.58
CA LEU A 66 -75.45 -37.73 -22.24
C LEU A 66 -74.16 -36.91 -22.15
N PHE A 67 -73.01 -37.55 -21.89
CA PHE A 67 -71.68 -36.91 -21.92
C PHE A 67 -71.12 -36.84 -23.35
N ARG A 68 -71.85 -36.16 -24.25
CA ARG A 68 -71.45 -35.97 -25.66
C ARG A 68 -71.31 -34.48 -25.99
N LYS A 69 -70.45 -34.13 -26.95
CA LYS A 69 -70.16 -32.74 -27.34
C LYS A 69 -71.39 -31.88 -27.62
N ALA A 70 -72.47 -32.48 -28.15
CA ALA A 70 -73.72 -31.79 -28.43
C ALA A 70 -74.43 -31.26 -27.17
N LEU A 71 -74.22 -31.90 -26.01
CA LEU A 71 -74.85 -31.55 -24.73
C LEU A 71 -73.84 -30.92 -23.77
N ILE A 72 -72.63 -31.47 -23.71
CA ILE A 72 -71.58 -31.05 -22.78
C ILE A 72 -70.53 -30.24 -23.55
N THR A 73 -70.76 -28.93 -23.61
CA THR A 73 -69.82 -27.97 -24.19
C THR A 73 -68.84 -27.46 -23.12
N ASN A 74 -67.79 -26.73 -23.54
CA ASN A 74 -66.88 -26.06 -22.60
C ASN A 74 -67.60 -25.10 -21.64
N THR A 75 -68.68 -24.47 -22.10
CA THR A 75 -69.52 -23.61 -21.28
C THR A 75 -70.24 -24.42 -20.20
N VAL A 76 -70.79 -25.57 -20.55
CA VAL A 76 -71.46 -26.48 -19.61
C VAL A 76 -70.46 -27.04 -18.59
N LEU A 77 -69.27 -27.48 -19.01
CA LEU A 77 -68.22 -27.92 -18.09
C LEU A 77 -67.78 -26.79 -17.14
N GLY A 78 -67.69 -25.55 -17.64
CA GLY A 78 -67.40 -24.38 -16.81
C GLY A 78 -68.50 -24.06 -15.80
N GLN A 79 -69.76 -24.31 -16.16
CA GLN A 79 -70.93 -24.16 -15.30
C GLN A 79 -71.00 -25.28 -14.25
N MET A 80 -70.71 -26.53 -14.61
CA MET A 80 -70.56 -27.64 -13.66
C MET A 80 -69.52 -27.31 -12.58
N GLN A 81 -68.37 -26.75 -12.97
CA GLN A 81 -67.36 -26.31 -11.98
C GLN A 81 -67.88 -25.22 -11.03
N LYS A 82 -68.75 -24.33 -11.51
CA LYS A 82 -69.38 -23.31 -10.67
C LYS A 82 -70.35 -23.96 -9.68
N GLU A 83 -71.21 -24.85 -10.18
CA GLU A 83 -72.21 -25.55 -9.36
C GLU A 83 -71.57 -26.45 -8.30
N VAL A 84 -70.50 -27.18 -8.65
CA VAL A 84 -69.73 -27.96 -7.68
C VAL A 84 -69.17 -27.07 -6.58
N ALA A 85 -68.58 -25.91 -6.95
CA ALA A 85 -68.05 -24.97 -5.98
C ALA A 85 -69.14 -24.38 -5.07
N ASP A 86 -70.28 -24.00 -5.64
CA ASP A 86 -71.41 -23.45 -4.91
C ASP A 86 -72.02 -24.50 -3.94
N ILE A 87 -72.27 -25.74 -4.39
CA ILE A 87 -72.87 -26.81 -3.58
C ILE A 87 -71.97 -27.24 -2.43
N LEU A 88 -70.65 -27.33 -2.67
CA LEU A 88 -69.68 -27.71 -1.64
C LEU A 88 -69.24 -26.53 -0.76
N ASN A 89 -69.78 -25.32 -0.99
CA ASN A 89 -69.35 -24.08 -0.35
C ASN A 89 -67.81 -23.91 -0.42
N MET A 90 -67.27 -23.99 -1.63
CA MET A 90 -65.86 -23.86 -1.95
C MET A 90 -65.63 -22.73 -2.96
N GLN A 91 -64.43 -22.16 -2.97
CA GLN A 91 -64.06 -21.19 -3.97
C GLN A 91 -63.90 -21.87 -5.35
N ARG A 92 -64.57 -21.33 -6.36
CA ARG A 92 -64.42 -21.81 -7.74
C ARG A 92 -63.00 -21.53 -8.25
N GLY A 93 -62.37 -22.55 -8.85
CA GLY A 93 -61.07 -22.42 -9.51
C GLY A 93 -61.05 -21.38 -10.66
N VAL A 94 -59.86 -20.84 -10.94
CA VAL A 94 -59.62 -19.87 -12.01
C VAL A 94 -59.87 -20.51 -13.38
N LYS A 95 -60.51 -19.78 -14.29
CA LYS A 95 -60.78 -20.27 -15.65
C LYS A 95 -59.48 -20.57 -16.39
N LYS A 96 -59.41 -21.70 -17.09
CA LYS A 96 -58.23 -22.15 -17.86
C LYS A 96 -57.67 -21.09 -18.81
N ARG A 97 -58.53 -20.28 -19.45
CA ARG A 97 -58.11 -19.18 -20.35
C ARG A 97 -57.29 -18.09 -19.65
N ILE A 98 -57.42 -17.98 -18.32
CA ILE A 98 -56.71 -17.01 -17.49
C ILE A 98 -55.50 -17.69 -16.87
N SER A 99 -55.69 -18.88 -16.27
CA SER A 99 -54.61 -19.57 -15.55
C SER A 99 -53.60 -20.27 -16.44
N GLY A 100 -53.94 -20.60 -17.69
CA GLY A 100 -53.09 -21.40 -18.58
C GLY A 100 -52.84 -22.84 -18.11
N ALA A 101 -53.47 -23.25 -17.00
CA ALA A 101 -53.16 -24.51 -16.32
C ALA A 101 -53.39 -25.73 -17.23
N LYS A 102 -52.41 -26.63 -17.21
CA LYS A 102 -52.48 -27.95 -17.85
C LYS A 102 -52.61 -29.01 -16.77
N ARG A 103 -53.44 -30.03 -17.02
CA ARG A 103 -53.51 -31.21 -16.15
C ARG A 103 -52.15 -31.91 -16.20
N ILE A 104 -51.64 -32.26 -15.04
CA ILE A 104 -50.42 -33.06 -14.88
C ILE A 104 -50.85 -34.33 -14.13
N GLU A 105 -50.41 -35.49 -14.62
CA GLU A 105 -50.70 -36.75 -13.94
C GLU A 105 -49.89 -36.84 -12.63
N PRO A 106 -50.41 -37.47 -11.56
CA PRO A 106 -49.78 -37.47 -10.24
C PRO A 106 -48.31 -37.91 -10.25
N ARG A 107 -47.96 -38.94 -11.03
CA ARG A 107 -46.57 -39.41 -11.17
C ARG A 107 -45.65 -38.38 -11.82
N ALA A 108 -46.13 -37.70 -12.86
CA ALA A 108 -45.37 -36.65 -13.53
C ALA A 108 -45.18 -35.43 -12.61
N TYR A 109 -46.20 -35.09 -11.81
CA TYR A 109 -46.09 -34.04 -10.80
C TYR A 109 -45.06 -34.37 -9.72
N ALA A 110 -45.08 -35.60 -9.20
CA ALA A 110 -44.10 -36.06 -8.21
C ALA A 110 -42.66 -35.97 -8.76
N GLN A 111 -42.43 -36.40 -10.00
CA GLN A 111 -41.12 -36.28 -10.66
C GLN A 111 -40.67 -34.82 -10.82
N LEU A 112 -41.59 -33.92 -11.21
CA LEU A 112 -41.29 -32.49 -11.31
C LEU A 112 -40.89 -31.90 -9.96
N MET A 113 -41.63 -32.23 -8.89
CA MET A 113 -41.33 -31.75 -7.54
C MET A 113 -39.98 -32.28 -7.04
N GLU A 114 -39.63 -33.52 -7.34
CA GLU A 114 -38.33 -34.10 -6.99
C GLU A 114 -37.18 -33.42 -7.75
N GLN A 115 -37.36 -33.14 -9.04
CA GLN A 115 -36.38 -32.38 -9.83
C GLN A 115 -36.21 -30.95 -9.32
N GLU A 116 -37.30 -30.26 -8.97
CA GLU A 116 -37.23 -28.91 -8.40
C GLU A 116 -36.55 -28.92 -7.03
N LYS A 117 -36.79 -29.94 -6.20
CA LYS A 117 -36.08 -30.15 -4.94
C LYS A 117 -34.58 -30.37 -5.16
N ALA A 118 -34.21 -31.23 -6.11
CA ALA A 118 -32.81 -31.49 -6.44
C ALA A 118 -32.10 -30.21 -6.92
N LYS A 119 -32.72 -29.44 -7.81
CA LYS A 119 -32.21 -28.13 -8.26
C LYS A 119 -32.08 -27.13 -7.10
N ARG A 120 -33.05 -27.09 -6.18
CA ARG A 120 -33.01 -26.20 -5.02
C ARG A 120 -31.82 -26.51 -4.12
N ILE A 121 -31.59 -27.79 -3.83
CA ILE A 121 -30.44 -28.26 -3.05
C ILE A 121 -29.12 -27.92 -3.77
N GLU A 122 -29.05 -28.13 -5.10
CA GLU A 122 -27.87 -27.77 -5.89
C GLU A 122 -27.57 -26.26 -5.85
N LEU A 123 -28.61 -25.42 -6.01
CA LEU A 123 -28.48 -23.97 -5.91
C LEU A 123 -28.04 -23.53 -4.51
N GLU A 124 -28.57 -24.15 -3.46
CA GLU A 124 -28.19 -23.86 -2.08
C GLU A 124 -26.72 -24.21 -1.81
N ASN A 125 -26.27 -25.37 -2.27
CA ASN A 125 -24.86 -25.77 -2.19
C ASN A 125 -23.95 -24.80 -2.96
N ASN A 126 -24.32 -24.44 -4.19
CA ASN A 126 -23.56 -23.50 -5.00
C ASN A 126 -23.46 -22.11 -4.34
N ASN A 127 -24.57 -21.64 -3.75
CA ASN A 127 -24.57 -20.38 -2.99
C ASN A 127 -23.66 -20.46 -1.76
N ALA A 128 -23.69 -21.56 -1.01
CA ALA A 128 -22.80 -21.76 0.13
C ALA A 128 -21.32 -21.76 -0.29
N THR A 129 -20.98 -22.41 -1.41
CA THR A 129 -19.62 -22.39 -1.98
C THR A 129 -19.20 -20.98 -2.39
N LEU A 130 -20.07 -20.24 -3.10
CA LEU A 130 -19.81 -18.86 -3.50
C LEU A 130 -19.63 -17.94 -2.29
N GLN A 131 -20.44 -18.10 -1.25
CA GLN A 131 -20.32 -17.32 -0.01
C GLN A 131 -18.97 -17.58 0.68
N ASN A 132 -18.53 -18.83 0.75
CA ASN A 132 -17.22 -19.18 1.30
C ASN A 132 -16.06 -18.59 0.48
N SER A 133 -16.16 -18.64 -0.85
CA SER A 133 -15.17 -18.02 -1.75
C SER A 133 -15.12 -16.50 -1.56
N ASN A 134 -16.27 -15.83 -1.50
CA ASN A 134 -16.35 -14.39 -1.23
C ASN A 134 -15.75 -14.01 0.13
N ASN A 135 -16.00 -14.80 1.17
CA ASN A 135 -15.41 -14.58 2.49
C ASN A 135 -13.88 -14.72 2.45
N SER A 136 -13.34 -15.69 1.70
CA SER A 136 -11.90 -15.85 1.50
C SER A 136 -11.28 -14.66 0.76
N LEU A 137 -11.89 -14.27 -0.37
CA LEU A 137 -11.43 -13.12 -1.16
C LEU A 137 -11.50 -11.81 -0.37
N THR A 138 -12.52 -11.64 0.47
CA THR A 138 -12.65 -10.46 1.33
C THR A 138 -11.49 -10.37 2.34
N LYS A 139 -11.08 -11.50 2.94
CA LYS A 139 -9.92 -11.55 3.82
C LYS A 139 -8.63 -11.21 3.08
N GLU A 140 -8.44 -11.78 1.89
CA GLU A 140 -7.27 -11.53 1.05
C GLU A 140 -7.17 -10.05 0.64
N VAL A 141 -8.27 -9.44 0.22
CA VAL A 141 -8.35 -8.00 -0.08
C VAL A 141 -8.01 -7.15 1.15
N SER A 142 -8.46 -7.54 2.35
CA SER A 142 -8.08 -6.85 3.60
C SER A 142 -6.57 -6.91 3.83
N THR A 143 -5.95 -8.09 3.68
CA THR A 143 -4.51 -8.26 3.87
C THR A 143 -3.69 -7.45 2.87
N TYR A 144 -4.09 -7.44 1.59
CA TYR A 144 -3.42 -6.61 0.59
C TYR A 144 -3.58 -5.11 0.87
N ARG A 145 -4.71 -4.69 1.42
CA ARG A 145 -4.94 -3.30 1.79
C ARG A 145 -4.00 -2.84 2.90
N GLU A 146 -3.80 -3.67 3.92
CA GLU A 146 -2.84 -3.41 5.01
C GLU A 146 -1.40 -3.33 4.47
N GLN A 147 -0.99 -4.29 3.64
CA GLN A 147 0.34 -4.27 3.01
C GLN A 147 0.58 -3.01 2.16
N ILE A 148 -0.44 -2.55 1.42
CA ILE A 148 -0.35 -1.31 0.64
C ILE A 148 -0.18 -0.10 1.56
N GLN A 149 -0.87 -0.04 2.70
CA GLN A 149 -0.72 1.05 3.66
C GLN A 149 0.70 1.08 4.25
N ASP A 150 1.25 -0.07 4.63
CA ASP A 150 2.61 -0.19 5.15
C ASP A 150 3.65 0.25 4.12
N LEU A 151 3.50 -0.19 2.86
CA LEU A 151 4.37 0.22 1.77
C LEU A 151 4.28 1.74 1.51
N GLN A 152 3.08 2.32 1.56
CA GLN A 152 2.90 3.76 1.42
C GLN A 152 3.61 4.54 2.54
N ALA A 153 3.54 4.06 3.77
CA ALA A 153 4.24 4.67 4.91
C ALA A 153 5.77 4.59 4.72
N SER A 154 6.28 3.43 4.28
CA SER A 154 7.71 3.24 4.00
C SER A 154 8.20 4.17 2.88
N VAL A 155 7.47 4.27 1.77
CA VAL A 155 7.79 5.18 0.66
C VAL A 155 7.86 6.64 1.14
N LYS A 156 6.92 7.05 2.00
CA LYS A 156 6.92 8.41 2.57
C LYS A 156 8.17 8.68 3.42
N ASN A 157 8.59 7.72 4.24
CA ASN A 157 9.80 7.85 5.06
C ASN A 157 11.06 7.91 4.18
N THR A 158 11.22 6.99 3.22
CA THR A 158 12.35 7.01 2.29
C THR A 158 12.41 8.29 1.49
N GLN A 159 11.26 8.85 1.10
CA GLN A 159 11.20 10.13 0.40
C GLN A 159 11.66 11.30 1.28
N ALA A 160 11.34 11.28 2.58
CA ALA A 160 11.80 12.29 3.53
C ALA A 160 13.33 12.20 3.72
N GLU A 161 13.87 10.99 3.91
CA GLU A 161 15.32 10.75 4.01
C GLU A 161 16.06 11.23 2.76
N LEU A 162 15.53 10.91 1.57
CA LEU A 162 16.11 11.32 0.30
C LEU A 162 16.14 12.84 0.14
N ASN A 163 15.13 13.55 0.65
CA ASN A 163 15.12 15.01 0.66
C ASN A 163 16.17 15.59 1.61
N THR A 164 16.36 14.99 2.79
CA THR A 164 17.42 15.39 3.74
C THR A 164 18.80 15.19 3.12
N LEU A 165 19.08 14.01 2.57
CA LEU A 165 20.34 13.69 1.88
C LEU A 165 20.63 14.65 0.71
N LYS A 166 19.60 15.04 -0.05
CA LYS A 166 19.75 16.04 -1.11
C LYS A 166 20.19 17.39 -0.56
N LYS A 167 19.62 17.81 0.58
CA LYS A 167 20.00 19.08 1.23
C LYS A 167 21.43 19.04 1.73
N GLU A 168 21.81 17.97 2.44
CA GLU A 168 23.18 17.78 2.92
C GLU A 168 24.19 17.77 1.75
N LYS A 169 23.84 17.11 0.64
CA LYS A 169 24.66 17.12 -0.57
C LYS A 169 24.88 18.54 -1.09
N THR A 170 23.82 19.36 -1.16
CA THR A 170 23.96 20.75 -1.62
C THR A 170 24.81 21.61 -0.68
N GLU A 171 24.70 21.39 0.63
CA GLU A 171 25.52 22.08 1.64
C GLU A 171 27.00 21.70 1.51
N LEU A 172 27.30 20.41 1.29
CA LEU A 172 28.66 19.93 1.05
C LEU A 172 29.24 20.45 -0.27
N GLU A 173 28.44 20.51 -1.34
CA GLU A 173 28.86 21.09 -2.61
C GLU A 173 29.24 22.58 -2.45
N GLN A 174 28.42 23.35 -1.71
CA GLN A 174 28.73 24.75 -1.39
C GLN A 174 30.00 24.88 -0.56
N ALA A 175 30.15 24.10 0.52
CA ALA A 175 31.35 24.12 1.35
C ALA A 175 32.62 23.80 0.54
N ASN A 176 32.53 22.84 -0.39
CA ASN A 176 33.65 22.47 -1.25
C ASN A 176 34.01 23.60 -2.23
N THR A 177 33.02 24.33 -2.77
CA THR A 177 33.30 25.52 -3.60
C THR A 177 33.99 26.63 -2.83
N THR A 178 33.61 26.87 -1.57
CA THR A 178 34.29 27.85 -0.70
C THR A 178 35.73 27.42 -0.43
N LEU A 179 35.98 26.15 -0.09
CA LEU A 179 37.34 25.64 0.14
C LEU A 179 38.21 25.74 -1.12
N GLN A 180 37.65 25.55 -2.31
CA GLN A 180 38.38 25.76 -3.56
C GLN A 180 38.76 27.23 -3.74
N GLN A 181 37.86 28.17 -3.45
CA GLN A 181 38.15 29.60 -3.49
C GLN A 181 39.25 29.99 -2.49
N ASP A 182 39.15 29.54 -1.24
CA ASP A 182 40.15 29.80 -0.20
C ASP A 182 41.53 29.27 -0.61
N ASN A 183 41.59 28.06 -1.17
CA ASN A 183 42.84 27.50 -1.69
C ASN A 183 43.43 28.31 -2.84
N THR A 184 42.60 28.86 -3.73
CA THR A 184 43.09 29.75 -4.80
C THR A 184 43.64 31.06 -4.25
N THR A 185 42.98 31.66 -3.26
CA THR A 185 43.42 32.88 -2.58
C THR A 185 44.75 32.65 -1.86
N LEU A 186 44.86 31.59 -1.07
CA LEU A 186 46.11 31.23 -0.37
C LEU A 186 47.27 30.97 -1.34
N ALA A 187 47.00 30.37 -2.50
CA ALA A 187 48.01 30.17 -3.52
C ALA A 187 48.53 31.52 -4.10
N GLN A 188 47.64 32.48 -4.32
CA GLN A 188 47.98 33.84 -4.78
C GLN A 188 48.77 34.62 -3.71
N GLU A 189 48.35 34.56 -2.44
CA GLU A 189 49.07 35.19 -1.33
C GLU A 189 50.48 34.61 -1.19
N LYS A 190 50.61 33.28 -1.24
CA LYS A 190 51.92 32.61 -1.21
C LYS A 190 52.82 33.06 -2.36
N GLN A 191 52.27 33.20 -3.57
CA GLN A 191 53.02 33.71 -4.72
C GLN A 191 53.51 35.15 -4.47
N THR A 192 52.64 36.01 -3.94
CA THR A 192 52.96 37.42 -3.63
C THR A 192 54.09 37.51 -2.60
N ILE A 193 53.96 36.79 -1.48
CA ILE A 193 55.00 36.73 -0.43
C ILE A 193 56.33 36.19 -0.99
N THR A 194 56.27 35.23 -1.91
CA THR A 194 57.48 34.69 -2.56
C THR A 194 58.18 35.76 -3.42
N GLN A 195 57.42 36.58 -4.13
CA GLN A 195 57.95 37.70 -4.93
C GLN A 195 58.55 38.79 -4.03
N GLU A 196 57.83 39.21 -2.99
CA GLU A 196 58.31 40.22 -2.02
C GLU A 196 59.62 39.77 -1.34
N ASN A 197 59.72 38.50 -0.94
CA ASN A 197 60.95 37.95 -0.37
C ASN A 197 62.11 37.97 -1.37
N GLN A 198 61.85 37.71 -2.65
CA GLN A 198 62.87 37.78 -3.69
C GLN A 198 63.34 39.23 -3.92
N GLU A 199 62.43 40.20 -3.92
CA GLU A 199 62.77 41.63 -3.99
C GLU A 199 63.59 42.08 -2.79
N LEU A 200 63.18 41.75 -1.57
CA LEU A 200 63.95 42.04 -0.36
C LEU A 200 65.36 41.45 -0.40
N LYS A 201 65.49 40.21 -0.91
CA LYS A 201 66.78 39.57 -1.08
C LYS A 201 67.66 40.32 -2.09
N ASN A 202 67.10 40.76 -3.22
CA ASN A 202 67.81 41.57 -4.20
C ASN A 202 68.25 42.92 -3.59
N ASN A 203 67.34 43.63 -2.91
CA ASN A 203 67.65 44.89 -2.23
C ASN A 203 68.74 44.74 -1.16
N ASN A 204 68.71 43.65 -0.39
CA ASN A 204 69.78 43.34 0.57
C ASN A 204 71.12 43.11 -0.14
N THR A 205 71.16 42.37 -1.26
CA THR A 205 72.41 42.20 -2.02
C THR A 205 72.93 43.53 -2.57
N GLU A 206 72.05 44.43 -3.03
CA GLU A 206 72.44 45.76 -3.49
C GLU A 206 73.00 46.61 -2.33
N LEU A 207 72.32 46.64 -1.18
CA LEU A 207 72.82 47.29 0.02
C LEU A 207 74.20 46.76 0.45
N GLU A 208 74.40 45.45 0.47
CA GLU A 208 75.70 44.84 0.75
C GLU A 208 76.78 45.33 -0.21
N THR A 209 76.50 45.38 -1.52
CA THR A 209 77.46 45.92 -2.50
C THR A 209 77.79 47.39 -2.27
N THR A 210 76.79 48.23 -2.02
CA THR A 210 77.03 49.66 -1.72
C THR A 210 77.81 49.85 -0.42
N LEU A 211 77.59 49.01 0.59
CA LEU A 211 78.34 49.04 1.85
C LEU A 211 79.81 48.67 1.61
N ILE A 212 80.08 47.65 0.80
CA ILE A 212 81.43 47.26 0.39
C ILE A 212 82.13 48.41 -0.36
N ASP A 213 81.43 49.06 -1.29
CA ASP A 213 81.97 50.18 -2.05
C ASP A 213 82.33 51.37 -1.14
N LEU A 214 81.43 51.75 -0.22
CA LEU A 214 81.67 52.81 0.75
C LEU A 214 82.83 52.46 1.70
N VAL A 215 82.90 51.23 2.20
CA VAL A 215 84.04 50.77 3.00
C VAL A 215 85.34 50.86 2.20
N THR A 216 85.31 50.53 0.91
CA THR A 216 86.47 50.63 0.01
C THR A 216 86.92 52.08 -0.22
N ILE A 217 85.97 53.03 -0.30
CA ILE A 217 86.25 54.47 -0.47
C ILE A 217 86.80 55.12 0.80
N PHE A 218 86.25 54.76 1.97
CA PHE A 218 86.62 55.37 3.26
C PHE A 218 87.69 54.60 4.05
N ALA A 219 88.06 53.38 3.65
CA ALA A 219 89.21 52.68 4.22
C ALA A 219 90.51 53.25 3.65
N PRO A 220 91.39 53.86 4.48
CA PRO A 220 92.71 54.25 3.99
C PRO A 220 93.48 53.00 3.58
N GLN A 221 93.96 52.97 2.33
CA GLN A 221 94.78 51.92 1.70
C GLN A 221 96.10 51.60 2.44
N ASN A 222 96.31 52.09 3.66
CA ASN A 222 97.56 52.00 4.42
C ASN A 222 97.46 51.19 5.72
N LYS A 223 96.51 50.24 5.83
CA LYS A 223 96.47 49.23 6.91
C LYS A 223 95.88 47.86 6.52
N GLN A 224 95.97 47.43 5.26
CA GLN A 224 95.51 46.08 4.87
C GLN A 224 96.32 44.90 5.43
N ASN A 225 97.27 45.13 6.36
CA ASN A 225 97.92 44.03 7.08
C ASN A 225 98.44 44.42 8.49
N LYS A 226 97.72 45.29 9.22
CA LYS A 226 98.07 45.57 10.62
C LYS A 226 97.24 44.65 11.53
N LYS A 227 97.86 43.58 12.06
CA LYS A 227 97.28 42.80 13.18
C LYS A 227 96.90 43.79 14.29
N LEU A 228 95.61 43.88 14.63
CA LEU A 228 95.17 44.63 15.81
C LEU A 228 95.82 44.03 17.04
N THR A 229 96.33 44.88 17.93
CA THR A 229 96.80 44.39 19.23
C THR A 229 95.60 43.98 20.09
N LEU A 230 95.79 43.04 21.02
CA LEU A 230 94.70 42.54 21.88
C LEU A 230 93.98 43.66 22.67
N LYS A 231 94.69 44.77 22.95
CA LYS A 231 94.12 45.96 23.60
C LYS A 231 93.14 46.73 22.71
N GLU A 232 93.35 46.72 21.40
CA GLU A 232 92.50 47.40 20.41
C GLU A 232 91.29 46.54 20.00
N ALA A 233 91.43 45.21 20.02
CA ALA A 233 90.36 44.28 19.62
C ALA A 233 89.24 44.11 20.68
N LYS A 234 89.59 44.12 21.98
CA LYS A 234 88.64 43.95 23.09
C LYS A 234 87.44 44.92 23.09
N PRO A 235 87.62 46.25 22.91
CA PRO A 235 86.48 47.18 22.89
C PRO A 235 85.57 46.96 21.67
N LEU A 236 86.12 46.53 20.53
CA LEU A 236 85.35 46.25 19.32
C LEU A 236 84.47 44.99 19.49
N LEU A 237 85.04 43.91 20.03
CA LEU A 237 84.28 42.68 20.34
C LEU A 237 83.13 42.93 21.32
N GLU A 238 83.34 43.80 22.32
CA GLU A 238 82.27 44.17 23.25
C GLU A 238 81.16 44.98 22.57
N ASN A 239 81.51 45.82 21.58
CA ASN A 239 80.54 46.59 20.83
C ASN A 239 79.70 45.70 19.90
N VAL A 240 80.34 44.74 19.22
CA VAL A 240 79.67 43.71 18.41
C VAL A 240 78.68 42.92 19.28
N ARG A 241 79.09 42.53 20.49
CA ARG A 241 78.19 41.83 21.43
C ARG A 241 76.94 42.66 21.76
N LYS A 242 77.09 43.96 21.99
CA LYS A 242 75.96 44.87 22.28
C LYS A 242 75.02 44.98 21.08
N GLN A 243 75.56 45.05 19.86
CA GLN A 243 74.76 45.08 18.63
C GLN A 243 73.98 43.77 18.45
N MET A 244 74.62 42.61 18.64
CA MET A 244 73.94 41.31 18.58
C MET A 244 72.77 41.23 19.58
N ILE A 245 72.97 41.74 20.81
CA ILE A 245 71.91 41.78 21.83
C ILE A 245 70.76 42.68 21.38
N ALA A 246 71.05 43.89 20.88
CA ALA A 246 70.03 44.83 20.43
C ALA A 246 69.21 44.27 19.26
N ILE A 247 69.86 43.58 18.31
CA ILE A 247 69.20 42.93 17.17
C ILE A 247 68.25 41.83 17.66
N ASN A 248 68.72 40.95 18.55
CA ASN A 248 67.86 39.90 19.11
C ASN A 248 66.70 40.44 19.95
N GLN A 249 66.88 41.58 20.62
CA GLN A 249 65.80 42.26 21.34
C GLN A 249 64.75 42.82 20.38
N GLY A 250 65.17 43.39 19.26
CA GLY A 250 64.27 43.92 18.23
C GLY A 250 63.43 42.84 17.53
N LEU A 251 63.94 41.61 17.43
CA LEU A 251 63.26 40.49 16.75
C LEU A 251 62.34 39.65 17.65
N GLY A 252 62.32 39.90 18.96
CA GLY A 252 61.46 39.18 19.91
C GLY A 252 61.75 37.67 19.96
N ASP A 253 60.74 36.85 19.62
CA ASP A 253 60.86 35.39 19.63
C ASP A 253 61.67 34.85 18.43
N LEU A 254 61.84 35.63 17.37
CA LEU A 254 62.61 35.30 16.17
C LEU A 254 64.10 35.68 16.33
N LYS A 255 64.75 35.21 17.39
CA LYS A 255 66.16 35.53 17.68
C LYS A 255 67.09 35.08 16.54
N LEU A 256 67.93 36.00 16.07
CA LEU A 256 68.90 35.75 14.98
C LEU A 256 70.21 35.12 15.50
N PHE A 257 70.72 35.60 16.65
CA PHE A 257 71.95 35.11 17.25
C PHE A 257 71.68 34.15 18.40
N THR A 258 72.33 33.00 18.38
CA THR A 258 72.17 31.93 19.37
C THR A 258 73.13 32.10 20.55
N GLN A 259 72.88 31.35 21.62
CA GLN A 259 73.81 31.32 22.77
C GLN A 259 75.22 30.87 22.37
N GLU A 260 75.34 30.07 21.31
CA GLU A 260 76.63 29.61 20.80
C GLU A 260 77.40 30.75 20.13
N ASP A 261 76.73 31.60 19.35
CA ASP A 261 77.35 32.77 18.72
C ASP A 261 77.94 33.75 19.76
N TYR A 262 77.21 33.95 20.87
CA TYR A 262 77.73 34.76 21.98
C TYR A 262 78.92 34.12 22.69
N LYS A 263 79.00 32.78 22.75
CA LYS A 263 80.16 32.07 23.30
C LYS A 263 81.35 32.16 22.36
N SER A 264 81.17 31.96 21.05
CA SER A 264 82.22 32.09 20.04
C SER A 264 82.82 33.51 20.07
N LEU A 265 81.99 34.54 20.18
CA LEU A 265 82.46 35.92 20.30
C LEU A 265 83.25 36.16 21.60
N ARG A 266 82.87 35.47 22.69
CA ARG A 266 83.59 35.55 23.96
C ARG A 266 84.92 34.80 23.92
N ALA A 267 84.98 33.65 23.25
CA ALA A 267 86.21 32.86 23.08
C ALA A 267 87.30 33.67 22.34
N LEU A 268 86.90 34.46 21.32
CA LEU A 268 87.81 35.39 20.62
C LEU A 268 88.41 36.47 21.52
N LYS A 269 87.80 36.75 22.69
CA LYS A 269 88.34 37.70 23.69
C LYS A 269 89.44 37.06 24.57
N ASP A 270 89.44 35.73 24.65
CA ASP A 270 90.28 34.93 25.54
C ASP A 270 91.45 34.21 24.83
N GLU A 271 91.51 34.23 23.49
CA GLU A 271 92.42 33.41 22.65
C GLU A 271 93.93 33.77 22.65
N ASP A 272 94.46 34.46 23.67
CA ASP A 272 95.92 34.63 23.83
C ASP A 272 96.37 34.67 25.30
N ARG A 273 95.70 33.89 26.17
CA ARG A 273 96.26 33.57 27.51
C ARG A 273 97.31 32.45 27.49
N ASP A 274 97.45 31.73 26.37
CA ASP A 274 98.31 30.53 26.24
C ASP A 274 99.48 30.66 25.23
N ARG A 275 99.87 31.87 24.82
CA ARG A 275 101.12 32.11 24.07
C ARG A 275 102.03 33.18 24.68
N CYS A 276 102.29 33.06 25.98
CA CYS A 276 103.51 33.57 26.61
C CYS A 276 103.83 32.62 27.77
N HIS A 277 105.10 32.24 27.89
CA HIS A 277 105.66 31.49 29.02
C HIS A 277 105.14 31.96 30.39
#